data_AF-A0AAC9XL04-F1
#
_entry.id   AF-A0AAC9XL04-F1
#
_cell.length_a   1.000
_cell.length_b   1.000
_cell.length_c   1.000
_cell.angle_alpha   90.00
_cell.angle_beta   90.00
_cell.angle_gamma   90.00
#
_symmetry.space_group_name_H-M   'P 1'
#
loop_
_entity.id
_entity.type
_entity.pdbx_description
1 polymer ?
#
loop_
_entity_poly.entity_id
_entity_poly.type
_entity_poly.pdbx_seq_one_letter_code
_entity_poly.pdbx_strand_id
1 'polypeptide(L)'
;MSLSDDIKSGFYSSIGMMLKGKEKLEEAAREFIKDKNVSAEEGEKFVKEMVNKANETKEDISQFIDERVKKAIDKMGYVKKEEYDAMRKELDELKQSIKKDEQ
;
A
#
# COMPACT_ATOMS: atom_id res chain seq x y z
N MET A 1 -5.97 16.89 16.45
CA MET A 1 -5.89 16.39 15.05
C MET A 1 -6.03 14.88 15.12
N SER A 2 -6.88 14.32 14.26
CA SER A 2 -7.15 12.89 14.26
C SER A 2 -5.96 12.14 13.67
N LEU A 3 -5.58 11.00 14.26
CA LEU A 3 -4.55 10.08 13.74
C LEU A 3 -4.82 9.67 12.27
N SER A 4 -6.10 9.74 11.83
CA SER A 4 -6.49 9.51 10.44
C SER A 4 -5.96 10.54 9.45
N ASP A 5 -5.79 11.79 9.89
CA ASP A 5 -5.43 12.89 9.01
C ASP A 5 -3.92 12.92 8.74
N ASP A 6 -3.12 12.52 9.73
CA ASP A 6 -1.67 12.38 9.59
C ASP A 6 -1.29 11.20 8.68
N ILE A 7 -2.02 10.09 8.76
CA ILE A 7 -1.82 8.94 7.85
C ILE A 7 -2.19 9.31 6.41
N LYS A 8 -3.32 10.01 6.21
CA LYS A 8 -3.71 10.52 4.88
C LYS A 8 -2.67 11.50 4.33
N SER A 9 -2.22 12.43 5.15
CA SER A 9 -1.18 13.42 4.80
C SER A 9 0.14 12.74 4.39
N GLY A 10 0.60 11.75 5.16
CA GLY A 10 1.79 10.96 4.83
C GLY A 10 1.64 10.17 3.53
N PHE A 11 0.45 9.62 3.27
CA PHE A 11 0.13 8.88 2.05
C PHE A 11 0.08 9.77 0.80
N TYR A 12 -0.55 10.95 0.88
CA TYR A 12 -0.55 11.90 -0.25
C TYR A 12 0.82 12.48 -0.53
N SER A 13 1.63 12.72 0.51
CA SER A 13 3.00 13.22 0.37
C SER A 13 3.92 12.19 -0.29
N SER A 14 3.78 10.90 0.07
CA SER A 14 4.55 9.82 -0.56
C SER A 14 4.13 9.59 -2.02
N ILE A 15 2.84 9.69 -2.34
CA ILE A 15 2.35 9.67 -3.73
C ILE A 15 2.89 10.89 -4.52
N GLY A 16 2.91 12.08 -3.92
CA GLY A 16 3.45 13.29 -4.53
C GLY A 16 4.95 13.20 -4.84
N MET A 17 5.72 12.52 -3.99
CA MET A 17 7.12 12.18 -4.28
C MET A 17 7.26 11.13 -5.39
N MET A 18 6.39 10.12 -5.42
CA MET A 18 6.41 9.07 -6.45
C MET A 18 6.10 9.62 -7.86
N LEU A 19 5.16 10.56 -7.98
CA LEU A 19 4.83 11.23 -9.25
C LEU A 19 6.02 12.02 -9.81
N LYS A 20 6.84 12.63 -8.95
CA LYS A 20 8.09 13.31 -9.35
C LYS A 20 9.26 12.34 -9.56
N GLY A 21 9.12 11.08 -9.13
CA GLY A 21 10.21 10.10 -9.10
C GLY A 21 10.69 9.68 -10.49
N LYS A 22 9.79 9.50 -11.46
CA LYS A 22 10.16 9.10 -12.83
C LYS A 22 10.97 10.18 -13.55
N GLU A 23 10.49 11.42 -13.55
CA GLU A 23 11.18 12.54 -14.21
C GLU A 23 12.56 12.79 -13.59
N LYS A 24 12.65 12.79 -12.25
CA LYS A 24 13.93 12.94 -11.52
C LYS A 24 14.91 11.78 -11.77
N LEU A 25 14.41 10.56 -11.92
CA LEU A 25 15.23 9.39 -12.24
C LEU A 25 15.78 9.46 -13.68
N GLU A 26 14.96 9.87 -14.64
CA GLU A 26 15.41 10.06 -16.02
C GLU A 26 16.43 11.19 -16.15
N GLU A 27 16.26 12.28 -15.40
CA GLU A 27 17.20 13.40 -15.38
C GLU A 27 18.55 13.01 -14.78
N ALA A 28 18.55 12.31 -13.64
CA ALA A 28 19.77 11.78 -13.02
C ALA A 28 20.49 10.74 -13.90
N ALA A 29 19.74 9.90 -14.62
CA ALA A 29 20.32 8.94 -15.56
C ALA A 29 20.98 9.64 -16.76
N ARG A 30 20.35 10.70 -17.29
CA ARG A 30 20.93 11.52 -18.38
C ARG A 30 22.19 12.25 -17.95
N GLU A 31 22.21 12.81 -16.74
CA GLU A 31 23.43 13.43 -16.19
C GLU A 31 24.55 12.40 -16.00
N PHE A 32 24.24 11.19 -15.51
CA PHE A 32 25.22 10.14 -15.28
C PHE A 32 25.87 9.62 -16.58
N ILE A 33 25.09 9.52 -17.67
CA ILE A 33 25.59 9.15 -19.01
C ILE A 33 26.44 10.28 -19.61
N LYS A 34 26.15 11.54 -19.27
CA LYS A 34 26.85 12.71 -19.81
C LYS A 34 28.19 12.97 -19.12
N ASP A 35 28.32 12.62 -17.84
CA ASP A 35 29.48 12.97 -17.00
C ASP A 35 30.56 11.88 -16.93
N LYS A 36 30.29 10.66 -17.43
CA LYS A 36 31.28 9.59 -17.57
C LYS A 36 31.31 9.05 -19.00
N ASN A 37 32.49 8.61 -19.44
CA ASN A 37 32.75 7.81 -20.66
C ASN A 37 32.06 6.41 -20.62
N VAL A 38 30.81 6.35 -20.18
CA VAL A 38 29.98 5.16 -20.22
C VAL A 38 29.33 5.16 -21.60
N SER A 39 29.50 4.07 -22.35
CA SER A 39 28.85 3.98 -23.67
C SER A 39 27.33 4.04 -23.49
N ALA A 40 26.60 4.55 -24.49
CA ALA A 40 25.13 4.62 -24.43
C ALA A 40 24.50 3.26 -24.08
N GLU A 41 25.12 2.15 -24.53
CA GLU A 41 24.71 0.78 -24.21
C GLU A 41 24.89 0.40 -22.73
N GLU A 42 26.01 0.77 -22.10
CA GLU A 42 26.22 0.52 -20.67
C GLU A 42 25.27 1.35 -19.80
N GLY A 43 24.97 2.58 -20.23
CA GLY A 43 23.99 3.45 -19.59
C GLY A 43 22.57 2.88 -19.64
N GLU A 44 22.11 2.44 -20.82
CA GLU A 44 20.79 1.81 -20.98
C GLU A 44 20.68 0.52 -20.15
N LYS A 45 21.72 -0.31 -20.14
CA LYS A 45 21.73 -1.56 -19.38
C LYS A 45 21.63 -1.30 -17.88
N PHE A 46 22.38 -0.32 -17.37
CA PHE A 46 22.33 0.08 -15.96
C PHE A 46 20.95 0.61 -15.55
N VAL A 47 20.34 1.48 -16.37
CA VAL A 47 18.98 1.99 -16.12
C VAL A 47 17.97 0.84 -16.10
N LYS A 48 18.06 -0.09 -17.05
CA LYS A 48 17.17 -1.25 -17.13
C LYS A 48 17.30 -2.16 -15.90
N GLU A 49 18.52 -2.42 -15.44
CA GLU A 49 18.76 -3.19 -14.21
C GLU A 49 18.21 -2.48 -12.97
N MET A 50 18.39 -1.16 -12.85
CA MET A 50 17.83 -0.37 -11.75
C MET A 50 16.31 -0.36 -11.75
N VAL A 51 15.68 -0.23 -12.92
CA VAL A 51 14.22 -0.28 -13.07
C VAL A 51 13.68 -1.67 -12.70
N ASN A 52 14.30 -2.74 -13.17
CA ASN A 52 13.91 -4.10 -12.82
C ASN A 52 14.02 -4.36 -11.33
N LYS A 53 15.16 -3.98 -10.73
CA LYS A 53 15.39 -4.15 -9.29
C LYS A 53 14.43 -3.30 -8.44
N ALA A 54 14.09 -2.11 -8.90
CA ALA A 54 13.09 -1.26 -8.26
C ALA A 54 11.68 -1.90 -8.34
N ASN A 55 11.33 -2.53 -9.46
CA ASN A 55 10.06 -3.24 -9.60
C ASN A 55 9.97 -4.47 -8.68
N GLU A 56 11.01 -5.31 -8.64
CA GLU A 56 11.07 -6.46 -7.70
C GLU A 56 10.97 -5.98 -6.25
N THR A 57 11.75 -4.96 -5.88
CA THR A 57 11.75 -4.40 -4.52
C THR A 57 10.39 -3.81 -4.14
N LYS A 58 9.66 -3.24 -5.10
CA LYS A 58 8.31 -2.67 -4.85
C LYS A 58 7.31 -3.76 -4.45
N GLU A 59 7.40 -4.94 -5.07
CA GLU A 59 6.49 -6.05 -4.80
C GLU A 59 6.74 -6.63 -3.41
N ASP A 60 8.01 -6.86 -3.06
CA ASP A 60 8.43 -7.29 -1.72
C ASP A 60 8.02 -6.29 -0.63
N ILE A 61 8.23 -4.99 -0.88
CA ILE A 61 7.83 -3.92 0.05
C ILE A 61 6.30 -3.90 0.21
N SER A 62 5.54 -4.06 -0.87
CA SER A 62 4.08 -4.07 -0.81
C SER A 62 3.58 -5.24 0.02
N GLN A 63 4.11 -6.45 -0.21
CA GLN A 63 3.75 -7.63 0.58
C GLN A 63 4.10 -7.47 2.06
N PHE A 64 5.28 -6.91 2.36
CA PHE A 64 5.71 -6.65 3.73
C PHE A 64 4.80 -5.64 4.45
N ILE A 65 4.38 -4.58 3.76
CA ILE A 65 3.44 -3.59 4.29
C ILE A 65 2.08 -4.24 4.53
N ASP A 66 1.55 -4.99 3.57
CA ASP A 66 0.26 -5.68 3.68
C ASP A 66 0.24 -6.64 4.87
N GLU A 67 1.30 -7.43 5.06
CA GLU A 67 1.43 -8.31 6.22
C GLU A 67 1.47 -7.55 7.54
N ARG A 68 2.22 -6.44 7.60
CA ARG A 68 2.36 -5.61 8.79
C ARG A 68 1.03 -4.96 9.17
N VAL A 69 0.31 -4.42 8.19
CA VAL A 69 -1.00 -3.80 8.37
C VAL A 69 -2.00 -4.85 8.83
N LYS A 70 -2.05 -6.01 8.18
CA LYS A 70 -2.93 -7.12 8.57
C LYS A 70 -2.67 -7.56 10.02
N LYS A 71 -1.41 -7.80 10.39
CA LYS A 71 -1.01 -8.15 11.76
C LYS A 71 -1.37 -7.07 12.78
N ALA A 72 -1.29 -5.79 12.41
CA ALA A 72 -1.66 -4.68 13.29
C ALA A 72 -3.18 -4.64 13.52
N ILE A 73 -3.97 -4.77 12.45
CA ILE A 73 -5.43 -4.82 12.52
C ILE A 73 -5.90 -6.02 13.36
N ASP A 74 -5.32 -7.20 13.12
CA ASP A 74 -5.64 -8.42 13.86
C ASP A 74 -5.33 -8.27 15.37
N LYS A 75 -4.23 -7.58 15.73
CA LYS A 75 -3.84 -7.34 17.13
C LYS A 75 -4.67 -6.29 17.84
N MET A 76 -5.28 -5.36 17.11
CA MET A 76 -6.08 -4.28 17.69
C MET A 76 -7.50 -4.72 18.09
N GLY A 77 -7.87 -5.98 17.82
CA GLY A 77 -9.18 -6.51 18.19
C GLY A 77 -10.34 -5.97 17.36
N TYR A 78 -10.05 -5.44 16.16
CA TYR A 78 -11.09 -5.01 15.24
C TYR A 78 -11.77 -6.22 14.60
N VAL A 79 -13.10 -6.25 14.66
CA VAL A 79 -13.93 -7.22 13.94
C VAL A 79 -14.02 -6.78 12.48
N LYS A 80 -13.83 -7.69 11.53
CA LYS A 80 -14.00 -7.35 10.11
C LYS A 80 -15.45 -6.99 9.84
N LYS A 81 -15.68 -6.14 8.83
CA LYS A 81 -17.03 -5.71 8.50
C LYS A 81 -17.94 -6.89 8.19
N GLU A 82 -17.43 -7.90 7.48
CA GLU A 82 -18.20 -9.10 7.14
C GLU A 82 -18.59 -9.90 8.40
N GLU A 83 -17.67 -10.02 9.36
CA GLU A 83 -17.92 -10.70 10.63
C GLU A 83 -18.94 -9.94 11.48
N TYR A 84 -18.85 -8.61 11.52
CA TYR A 84 -19.83 -7.76 12.20
C TYR A 84 -21.22 -7.87 11.57
N ASP A 85 -21.32 -7.83 10.24
CA ASP A 85 -22.59 -7.93 9.53
C ASP A 85 -23.22 -9.32 9.71
N ALA A 86 -22.41 -10.39 9.75
CA ALA A 86 -22.87 -11.74 10.06
C ALA A 86 -23.44 -11.84 11.49
N MET A 87 -22.69 -11.34 12.49
CA MET A 87 -23.17 -11.29 13.88
C MET A 87 -24.45 -10.49 14.01
N ARG A 88 -24.57 -9.36 13.31
CA ARG A 88 -25.77 -8.52 13.31
C ARG A 88 -26.98 -9.25 12.74
N LYS A 89 -26.77 -9.99 11.64
CA LYS A 89 -27.83 -10.78 11.00
C LYS A 89 -28.35 -11.87 11.94
N GLU A 90 -27.44 -12.64 12.56
CA GLU A 90 -27.82 -13.64 13.55
C GLU A 90 -28.58 -13.02 14.73
N LEU A 91 -28.14 -11.84 15.20
CA LEU A 91 -28.80 -11.13 16.29
C LEU A 91 -30.23 -10.70 15.92
N ASP A 92 -30.45 -10.26 14.68
CA ASP A 92 -31.75 -9.86 14.18
C ASP A 92 -32.69 -11.06 13.99
N GLU A 93 -32.17 -12.20 13.51
CA GLU A 93 -32.91 -13.46 13.42
C GLU A 93 -33.33 -13.97 14.82
N LEU A 94 -32.42 -13.92 15.79
CA LEU A 94 -32.71 -14.30 17.18
C LEU A 94 -33.76 -13.40 17.83
N LYS A 95 -33.71 -12.10 17.57
CA LYS A 95 -34.74 -11.15 18.04
C LYS A 95 -36.11 -11.43 17.42
N GLN A 96 -36.15 -11.87 16.16
CA GLN A 96 -37.40 -12.22 15.49
C GLN A 96 -37.99 -13.53 16.03
N SER A 97 -37.17 -14.53 16.35
CA SER A 97 -37.66 -15.78 16.93
C SER A 97 -38.25 -15.57 18.32
N ILE A 98 -37.57 -14.81 19.19
CA ILE A 98 -38.09 -14.49 20.54
C ILE A 98 -39.44 -13.76 20.45
N LYS A 99 -39.58 -12.79 19.55
CA LYS A 99 -40.85 -12.07 19.34
C LYS A 99 -41.99 -12.95 18.81
N LYS A 100 -41.67 -14.02 18.08
CA LYS A 100 -42.65 -14.99 17.60
C LYS A 100 -43.13 -15.93 18.71
N ASP A 101 -42.26 -16.26 19.65
CA ASP A 101 -42.57 -17.14 20.78
C ASP A 101 -43.34 -16.43 21.90
N GLU A 102 -43.30 -15.08 21.94
CA GLU A 102 -44.07 -14.24 22.88
C GLU A 102 -45.49 -13.87 22.38
N GLN A 103 -45.89 -14.29 21.17
CA GLN A 103 -47.23 -14.06 20.58
C GLN A 103 -48.08 -15.33 20.59
#